data_AF-A0A976Q0M6-F1
#
_entry.id   AF-A0A976Q0M6-F1
#
_cell.length_a   1.000
_cell.length_b   1.000
_cell.length_c   1.000
_cell.angle_alpha   90.00
_cell.angle_beta   90.00
_cell.angle_gamma   90.00
#
_symmetry.space_group_name_H-M   'P 1'
#
loop_
_entity.id
_entity.type
_entity.pdbx_description
1 polymer ?
#
loop_
_entity_poly.entity_id
_entity_poly.type
_entity_poly.pdbx_seq_one_letter_code
_entity_poly.pdbx_strand_id
1 'polypeptide(L)'
;ANEKKFALGSLDADFVIQGFWVIFIFGIVENLKNFSVDQNYIQRFLSAPSEAEARRSLWLGGLLYIPVSALFFLIGTALFVYYLHVPTAGLPEKADQVFPYFIVHELPTGLVGLVIAGVLAAGMSTLDSSLNSSATVWTIDFYKRLLNADADDAKQVRIIRIATAVVGIIATLASLIMINAKTALDVWWKISAIFGGGMLGLFLIAIMLAKLQSIHALIATIIGVVFVAWATVSKVWFSGAAWEFPMHAMMIGVCGTLVIVGIGFVLNLYSQKIQRL
;
A
#
# COMPACT_ATOMS: atom_id res chain seq x y z
N ALA A 1 9.42 24.10 -22.98
CA ALA A 1 8.17 23.84 -22.23
C ALA A 1 7.78 22.38 -22.48
N ASN A 2 7.79 21.53 -21.45
CA ASN A 2 7.47 20.11 -21.60
C ASN A 2 5.95 19.94 -21.75
N GLU A 3 5.48 19.77 -22.98
CA GLU A 3 4.07 19.57 -23.37
C GLU A 3 3.38 18.32 -22.79
N LYS A 4 4.04 17.58 -21.89
CA LYS A 4 3.59 16.25 -21.43
C LYS A 4 3.17 16.18 -19.96
N LYS A 5 3.11 17.28 -19.22
CA LYS A 5 2.73 17.24 -17.80
C LYS A 5 1.30 16.74 -17.56
N PHE A 6 0.38 17.03 -18.50
CA PHE A 6 -1.03 16.59 -18.43
C PHE A 6 -1.32 15.33 -19.24
N ALA A 7 -0.31 14.72 -19.86
CA ALA A 7 -0.51 13.47 -20.58
C ALA A 7 -0.83 12.34 -19.57
N LEU A 8 -1.85 11.54 -19.86
CA LEU A 8 -2.24 10.37 -19.04
C LEU A 8 -1.24 9.20 -19.13
N GLY A 9 -0.04 9.43 -19.67
CA GLY A 9 0.87 8.39 -20.13
C GLY A 9 0.43 7.80 -21.48
N SER A 10 1.10 6.73 -21.90
CA SER A 10 0.62 5.96 -23.06
C SER A 10 -0.67 5.21 -22.70
N LEU A 11 -1.64 5.23 -23.62
CA LEU A 11 -2.87 4.43 -23.57
C LEU A 11 -2.69 3.06 -24.25
N ASP A 12 -1.52 2.80 -24.84
CA ASP A 12 -1.18 1.51 -25.43
C ASP A 12 -1.19 0.44 -24.34
N ALA A 13 -1.61 -0.78 -24.70
CA ALA A 13 -1.59 -1.93 -23.80
C ALA A 13 -0.16 -2.48 -23.63
N ASP A 14 0.75 -1.62 -23.19
CA ASP A 14 2.13 -1.96 -22.84
C ASP A 14 2.26 -2.05 -21.31
N PHE A 15 2.56 -3.26 -20.84
CA PHE A 15 2.74 -3.55 -19.42
C PHE A 15 4.20 -3.43 -18.95
N VAL A 16 5.13 -3.12 -19.85
CA VAL A 16 6.57 -2.95 -19.55
C VAL A 16 6.83 -1.55 -18.98
N ILE A 17 6.17 -0.54 -19.55
CA ILE A 17 6.28 0.86 -19.14
C ILE A 17 5.19 1.25 -18.14
N GLN A 18 5.41 2.36 -17.44
CA GLN A 18 4.40 2.98 -16.59
C GLN A 18 3.36 3.73 -17.43
N GLY A 19 2.49 2.98 -18.12
CA GLY A 19 1.34 3.50 -18.88
C GLY A 19 0.05 3.54 -18.07
N PHE A 20 -1.03 3.99 -18.71
CA PHE A 20 -2.36 4.08 -18.09
C PHE A 20 -2.83 2.72 -17.54
N TRP A 21 -2.71 1.65 -18.34
CA TRP A 21 -3.20 0.32 -17.95
C TRP A 21 -2.46 -0.28 -16.75
N VAL A 22 -1.14 -0.10 -16.67
CA VAL A 22 -0.35 -0.54 -15.51
C VAL A 22 -0.83 0.15 -14.24
N ILE A 23 -0.98 1.48 -14.28
CA ILE A 23 -1.43 2.26 -13.12
C ILE A 23 -2.87 1.88 -12.74
N PHE A 24 -3.76 1.74 -13.72
CA PHE A 24 -5.17 1.43 -13.49
C PHE A 24 -5.36 0.05 -12.85
N ILE A 25 -4.75 -0.99 -13.41
CA ILE A 25 -4.86 -2.36 -12.87
C ILE A 25 -4.18 -2.45 -11.50
N PHE A 26 -2.99 -1.86 -11.36
CA PHE A 26 -2.32 -1.76 -10.07
C PHE A 26 -3.22 -1.07 -9.03
N GLY A 27 -3.83 0.06 -9.39
CA GLY A 27 -4.76 0.80 -8.54
C GLY A 27 -5.95 -0.04 -8.09
N ILE A 28 -6.55 -0.84 -8.98
CA ILE A 28 -7.65 -1.75 -8.60
C ILE A 28 -7.18 -2.77 -7.57
N VAL A 29 -6.08 -3.47 -7.84
CA VAL A 29 -5.53 -4.51 -6.96
C VAL A 29 -5.15 -3.92 -5.59
N GLU A 30 -4.51 -2.75 -5.61
CA GLU A 30 -4.08 -2.05 -4.41
C GLU A 30 -5.26 -1.59 -3.55
N ASN A 31 -6.30 -1.03 -4.17
CA ASN A 31 -7.51 -0.62 -3.44
C ASN A 31 -8.29 -1.83 -2.91
N LEU A 32 -8.40 -2.92 -3.68
CA LEU A 32 -9.01 -4.16 -3.19
C LEU A 32 -8.26 -4.70 -1.96
N LYS A 33 -6.93 -4.69 -1.99
CA LYS A 33 -6.10 -5.04 -0.83
C LYS A 33 -6.39 -4.12 0.35
N ASN A 34 -6.37 -2.80 0.15
CA ASN A 34 -6.62 -1.83 1.22
C ASN A 34 -7.99 -2.03 1.87
N PHE A 35 -9.05 -2.22 1.09
CA PHE A 35 -10.40 -2.34 1.65
C PHE A 35 -10.75 -3.74 2.16
N SER A 36 -10.04 -4.79 1.74
CA SER A 36 -10.42 -6.17 2.07
C SER A 36 -9.46 -6.87 3.03
N VAL A 37 -8.20 -6.45 3.07
CA VAL A 37 -7.13 -7.17 3.78
C VAL A 37 -6.39 -6.28 4.77
N ASP A 38 -6.24 -4.99 4.49
CA ASP A 38 -5.49 -4.08 5.36
C ASP A 38 -6.24 -3.83 6.67
N GLN A 39 -5.57 -4.19 7.77
CA GLN A 39 -6.09 -4.09 9.12
C GLN A 39 -6.52 -2.65 9.49
N ASN A 40 -5.89 -1.63 8.93
CA ASN A 40 -6.28 -0.23 9.15
C ASN A 40 -7.71 0.06 8.70
N TYR A 41 -8.16 -0.59 7.63
CA TYR A 41 -9.52 -0.44 7.11
C TYR A 41 -10.48 -1.41 7.79
N ILE A 42 -10.08 -2.67 7.95
CA ILE A 42 -10.90 -3.70 8.60
C ILE A 42 -11.29 -3.29 10.02
N GLN A 43 -10.37 -2.72 10.81
CA GLN A 43 -10.69 -2.24 12.15
C GLN A 43 -11.75 -1.13 12.16
N ARG A 44 -11.73 -0.24 11.17
CA ARG A 44 -12.72 0.84 11.05
C ARG A 44 -14.10 0.28 10.71
N PHE A 45 -14.17 -0.75 9.87
CA PHE A 45 -15.43 -1.43 9.56
C PHE A 45 -15.99 -2.18 10.76
N LEU A 46 -15.14 -2.86 11.53
CA LEU A 46 -15.54 -3.58 12.74
C LEU A 46 -15.98 -2.66 13.89
N SER A 47 -15.49 -1.42 13.90
CA SER A 47 -15.90 -0.40 14.88
C SER A 47 -17.18 0.34 14.48
N ALA A 48 -17.70 0.11 13.27
CA ALA A 48 -18.93 0.74 12.81
C ALA A 48 -20.15 0.14 13.54
N PRO A 49 -21.16 0.95 13.91
CA PRO A 49 -22.33 0.46 14.64
C PRO A 49 -23.20 -0.55 13.86
N SER A 50 -23.10 -0.56 12.53
CA SER A 50 -23.83 -1.46 11.65
C SER A 50 -23.12 -1.64 10.31
N GLU A 51 -23.47 -2.71 9.58
CA GLU A 51 -22.96 -2.94 8.23
C GLU A 51 -23.32 -1.79 7.26
N ALA A 52 -24.52 -1.20 7.42
CA ALA A 52 -24.96 -0.08 6.60
C ALA A 52 -24.05 1.15 6.79
N GLU A 53 -23.67 1.46 8.03
CA GLU A 53 -22.74 2.55 8.33
C GLU A 53 -21.31 2.23 7.87
N ALA A 54 -20.84 0.99 8.00
CA ALA A 54 -19.56 0.56 7.45
C ALA A 54 -19.51 0.76 5.92
N ARG A 55 -20.57 0.35 5.21
CA ARG A 55 -20.70 0.51 3.76
C ARG A 55 -20.77 1.98 3.35
N ARG A 56 -21.51 2.80 4.11
CA ARG A 56 -21.59 4.24 3.88
C ARG A 56 -20.23 4.90 4.05
N SER A 57 -19.49 4.54 5.09
CA SER A 57 -18.11 5.01 5.34
C SER A 57 -17.18 4.66 4.18
N LEU A 58 -17.27 3.43 3.65
CA LEU A 58 -16.52 3.01 2.46
C LEU A 58 -16.81 3.90 1.24
N TRP A 59 -18.09 4.11 0.91
CA TRP A 59 -18.48 4.94 -0.24
C TRP A 59 -18.08 6.41 -0.08
N LEU A 60 -18.28 6.98 1.12
CA LEU A 60 -17.85 8.34 1.42
C LEU A 60 -16.33 8.49 1.30
N GLY A 61 -15.57 7.55 1.86
CA GLY A 61 -14.12 7.54 1.75
C GLY A 61 -13.64 7.45 0.30
N GLY A 62 -14.20 6.53 -0.49
CA GLY A 62 -13.88 6.38 -1.91
C GLY A 62 -14.25 7.60 -2.75
N LEU A 63 -15.42 8.21 -2.50
CA LEU A 63 -15.86 9.39 -3.24
C LEU A 63 -15.06 10.64 -2.88
N LEU A 64 -14.72 10.83 -1.60
CA LEU A 64 -13.90 11.95 -1.13
C LEU A 64 -12.45 11.84 -1.60
N TYR A 65 -11.96 10.64 -1.88
CA TYR A 65 -10.61 10.44 -2.43
C TYR A 65 -10.41 11.21 -3.74
N ILE A 66 -11.38 11.18 -4.66
CA ILE A 66 -11.28 11.82 -5.98
C ILE A 66 -11.02 13.33 -5.90
N PRO A 67 -11.86 14.17 -5.24
CA PRO A 67 -11.63 15.60 -5.16
C PRO A 67 -10.38 15.95 -4.34
N VAL A 68 -10.07 15.18 -3.29
CA VAL A 68 -8.86 15.41 -2.49
C VAL A 68 -7.61 15.14 -3.32
N SER A 69 -7.54 14.02 -4.04
CA SER A 69 -6.43 13.72 -4.95
C SER A 69 -6.32 14.78 -6.05
N ALA A 70 -7.43 15.17 -6.67
CA ALA A 70 -7.44 16.22 -7.70
C ALA A 70 -6.88 17.55 -7.16
N LEU A 71 -7.22 17.92 -5.92
CA LEU A 71 -6.67 19.11 -5.25
C LEU A 71 -5.15 19.00 -5.08
N PHE A 72 -4.62 17.88 -4.59
CA PHE A 72 -3.18 17.68 -4.43
C PHE A 72 -2.42 17.69 -5.78
N PHE A 73 -3.00 17.09 -6.82
CA PHE A 73 -2.44 17.17 -8.18
C PHE A 73 -2.43 18.60 -8.72
N LEU A 74 -3.51 19.36 -8.47
CA LEU A 74 -3.59 20.76 -8.86
C LEU A 74 -2.54 21.59 -8.13
N ILE A 75 -2.34 21.38 -6.83
CA ILE A 75 -1.30 22.06 -6.03
C ILE A 75 0.09 21.77 -6.63
N GLY A 76 0.44 20.50 -6.86
CA GLY A 76 1.74 20.15 -7.46
C GLY A 76 1.93 20.69 -8.88
N THR A 77 0.83 20.87 -9.62
CA THR A 77 0.84 21.51 -10.94
C THR A 77 1.05 23.02 -10.84
N ALA A 78 0.32 23.68 -9.93
CA ALA A 78 0.45 25.10 -9.66
C ALA A 78 1.85 25.47 -9.19
N LEU A 79 2.43 24.71 -8.25
CA LEU A 79 3.80 24.91 -7.77
C LEU A 79 4.84 24.82 -8.88
N PHE A 80 4.69 23.85 -9.77
CA PHE A 80 5.58 23.73 -10.92
C PHE A 80 5.47 24.91 -11.88
N VAL A 81 4.25 25.36 -12.19
CA VAL A 81 4.05 26.54 -13.05
C VAL A 81 4.56 27.80 -12.37
N TYR A 82 4.37 27.93 -11.06
CA TYR A 82 4.87 29.04 -10.24
C TYR A 82 6.39 29.16 -10.35
N TYR A 83 7.12 28.08 -10.04
CA TYR A 83 8.59 28.09 -10.08
C TYR A 83 9.20 28.07 -11.49
N LEU A 84 8.40 27.89 -12.54
CA LEU A 84 8.84 28.20 -13.91
C LEU A 84 8.90 29.70 -14.19
N HIS A 85 8.09 30.50 -13.50
CA HIS A 85 7.97 31.95 -13.74
C HIS A 85 8.59 32.81 -12.64
N VAL A 86 8.82 32.24 -11.45
CA VAL A 86 9.51 32.87 -10.34
C VAL A 86 10.86 32.17 -10.16
N PRO A 87 11.96 32.72 -10.71
CA PRO A 87 13.29 32.13 -10.58
C PRO A 87 13.75 32.21 -9.12
N THR A 88 13.71 31.09 -8.42
CA THR A 88 14.13 31.00 -7.02
C THR A 88 15.47 30.29 -6.92
N ALA A 89 16.50 30.99 -6.44
CA ALA A 89 17.78 30.38 -6.14
C ALA A 89 17.64 29.43 -4.94
N GLY A 90 18.17 28.21 -5.05
CA GLY A 90 18.12 27.22 -3.97
C GLY A 90 16.81 26.44 -3.83
N LEU A 91 16.02 26.34 -4.91
CA LEU A 91 14.89 25.40 -5.00
C LEU A 91 15.34 23.97 -4.63
N PRO A 92 14.58 23.23 -3.80
CA PRO A 92 14.93 21.86 -3.45
C PRO A 92 15.03 20.95 -4.68
N GLU A 93 16.04 20.09 -4.71
CA GLU A 93 16.22 19.11 -5.80
C GLU A 93 15.18 17.99 -5.74
N LYS A 94 14.67 17.65 -4.55
CA LYS A 94 13.69 16.59 -4.36
C LYS A 94 12.27 17.14 -4.51
N ALA A 95 11.48 16.49 -5.37
CA ALA A 95 10.08 16.87 -5.61
C ALA A 95 9.24 16.95 -4.32
N ASP A 96 9.43 16.01 -3.39
CA ASP A 96 8.70 15.95 -2.12
C ASP A 96 8.96 17.17 -1.19
N GLN A 97 10.06 17.90 -1.41
CA GLN A 97 10.45 19.05 -0.59
C GLN A 97 9.92 20.39 -1.13
N VAL A 98 9.44 20.42 -2.38
CA VAL A 98 9.00 21.66 -3.04
C VAL A 98 7.76 22.25 -2.36
N PHE A 99 6.78 21.43 -1.96
CA PHE A 99 5.58 21.92 -1.30
C PHE A 99 5.86 22.47 0.11
N PRO A 100 6.59 21.75 0.99
CA PRO A 100 7.07 22.33 2.26
C PRO A 100 7.88 23.62 2.08
N TYR A 101 8.74 23.68 1.07
CA TYR A 101 9.53 24.88 0.77
C TYR A 101 8.63 26.07 0.45
N PHE A 102 7.64 25.90 -0.42
CA PHE A 102 6.65 26.93 -0.75
C PHE A 102 5.89 27.41 0.49
N ILE A 103 5.44 26.49 1.34
CA ILE A 103 4.71 26.82 2.58
C ILE A 103 5.52 27.76 3.47
N VAL A 104 6.82 27.53 3.61
CA VAL A 104 7.67 28.31 4.52
C VAL A 104 8.12 29.65 3.93
N HIS A 105 8.36 29.71 2.62
CA HIS A 105 9.00 30.88 1.99
C HIS A 105 8.02 31.84 1.30
N GLU A 106 6.86 31.34 0.85
CA GLU A 106 5.95 32.11 -0.01
C GLU A 106 4.63 32.46 0.68
N LEU A 107 4.22 31.73 1.74
CA LEU A 107 2.98 32.02 2.45
C LEU A 107 3.18 33.07 3.55
N PRO A 108 2.15 33.90 3.83
CA PRO A 108 2.21 34.88 4.90
C PRO A 108 2.24 34.20 6.28
N THR A 109 2.83 34.90 7.24
CA THR A 109 2.87 34.48 8.64
C THR A 109 1.44 34.21 9.16
N GLY A 110 1.31 33.22 10.05
CA GLY A 110 0.00 32.70 10.47
C GLY A 110 -0.52 31.58 9.55
N LEU A 111 -0.60 31.80 8.24
CA LEU A 111 -1.00 30.72 7.30
C LEU A 111 0.03 29.60 7.26
N VAL A 112 1.32 29.92 7.32
CA VAL A 112 2.40 28.93 7.48
C VAL A 112 2.10 27.98 8.64
N GLY A 113 1.79 28.54 9.81
CA GLY A 113 1.51 27.76 11.03
C GLY A 113 0.28 26.89 10.88
N LEU A 114 -0.79 27.42 10.27
CA LEU A 114 -2.03 26.67 10.03
C LEU A 114 -1.80 25.48 9.09
N VAL A 115 -1.07 25.68 7.99
CA VAL A 115 -0.80 24.62 7.02
C VAL A 115 0.13 23.56 7.61
N ILE A 116 1.20 23.95 8.30
CA ILE A 116 2.11 23.01 8.97
C ILE A 116 1.34 22.19 10.01
N ALA A 117 0.50 22.82 10.82
CA ALA A 117 -0.35 22.11 11.79
C ALA A 117 -1.27 21.09 11.10
N GLY A 118 -1.90 21.46 9.98
CA GLY A 118 -2.73 20.56 9.19
C GLY A 118 -1.96 19.37 8.61
N VAL A 119 -0.77 19.60 8.06
CA VAL A 119 0.09 18.54 7.52
C VAL A 119 0.53 17.58 8.62
N LEU A 120 0.96 18.11 9.77
CA LEU A 120 1.34 17.30 10.92
C LEU A 120 0.14 16.51 11.48
N ALA A 121 -1.05 17.11 11.55
CA ALA A 121 -2.26 16.43 11.98
C ALA A 121 -2.65 15.28 11.04
N ALA A 122 -2.57 15.49 9.72
CA ALA A 122 -2.81 14.44 8.72
C ALA A 122 -1.78 13.30 8.82
N GLY A 123 -0.51 13.63 9.00
CA GLY A 123 0.56 12.66 9.23
C GLY A 123 0.34 11.85 10.51
N MET A 124 0.04 12.52 11.63
CA MET A 124 -0.25 11.88 12.92
C MET A 124 -1.45 10.95 12.86
N SER A 125 -2.53 11.34 12.16
CA SER A 125 -3.72 10.47 11.98
C SER A 125 -3.39 9.15 11.27
N THR A 126 -2.51 9.21 10.26
CA THR A 126 -2.07 8.02 9.50
C THR A 126 -1.12 7.16 10.31
N LEU A 127 -0.18 7.78 11.04
CA LEU A 127 0.76 7.10 11.92
C LEU A 127 0.03 6.38 13.07
N ASP A 128 -0.91 7.04 13.72
CA ASP A 128 -1.71 6.46 14.81
C ASP A 128 -2.46 5.20 14.34
N SER A 129 -3.16 5.29 13.21
CA SER A 129 -3.87 4.14 12.62
C SER A 129 -2.91 2.99 12.33
N SER A 130 -1.77 3.28 11.68
CA SER A 130 -0.79 2.25 11.27
C SER A 130 -0.11 1.57 12.46
N LEU A 131 0.23 2.34 13.49
CA LEU A 131 0.81 1.84 14.73
C LEU A 131 -0.20 0.97 15.50
N ASN A 132 -1.45 1.42 15.61
CA ASN A 132 -2.51 0.67 16.27
C ASN A 132 -2.79 -0.67 15.57
N SER A 133 -2.92 -0.66 14.24
CA SER A 133 -3.16 -1.88 13.46
C SER A 133 -2.02 -2.87 13.57
N SER A 134 -0.77 -2.40 13.47
CA SER A 134 0.42 -3.25 13.60
C SER A 134 0.54 -3.86 15.00
N ALA A 135 0.32 -3.05 16.04
CA ALA A 135 0.34 -3.50 17.43
C ALA A 135 -0.80 -4.49 17.72
N THR A 136 -1.96 -4.31 17.09
CA THR A 136 -3.09 -5.23 17.20
C THR A 136 -2.76 -6.59 16.58
N VAL A 137 -2.19 -6.62 15.37
CA VAL A 137 -1.75 -7.86 14.71
C VAL A 137 -0.73 -8.60 15.59
N TRP A 138 0.26 -7.89 16.11
CA TRP A 138 1.24 -8.47 17.05
C TRP A 138 0.58 -9.04 18.32
N THR A 139 -0.42 -8.35 18.87
CA THR A 139 -1.04 -8.74 20.14
C THR A 139 -2.02 -9.90 19.96
N ILE A 140 -2.89 -9.82 18.95
CA ILE A 140 -3.98 -10.78 18.75
C ILE A 140 -3.51 -11.99 17.95
N ASP A 141 -2.85 -11.76 16.80
CA ASP A 141 -2.53 -12.84 15.87
C ASP A 141 -1.25 -13.59 16.21
N PHE A 142 -0.29 -12.93 16.88
CA PHE A 142 0.96 -13.56 17.31
C PHE A 142 0.94 -13.89 18.80
N TYR A 143 0.85 -12.89 19.68
CA TYR A 143 0.96 -13.12 21.12
C TYR A 143 -0.19 -13.97 21.66
N LYS A 144 -1.43 -13.53 21.52
CA LYS A 144 -2.58 -14.24 22.08
C LYS A 144 -2.78 -15.58 21.38
N ARG A 145 -2.76 -15.62 20.05
CA ARG A 145 -3.03 -16.85 19.30
C ARG A 145 -1.93 -17.91 19.39
N LEU A 146 -0.64 -17.53 19.40
CA LEU A 146 0.47 -18.49 19.29
C LEU A 146 1.28 -18.67 20.58
N LEU A 147 1.30 -17.68 21.47
CA LEU A 147 2.14 -17.72 22.68
C LEU A 147 1.35 -17.88 23.98
N ASN A 148 0.22 -17.18 24.11
CA ASN A 148 -0.57 -17.19 25.35
C ASN A 148 -2.08 -16.97 25.08
N ALA A 149 -2.78 -18.06 24.80
CA ALA A 149 -4.23 -18.05 24.49
C ALA A 149 -5.08 -17.49 25.63
N ASP A 150 -4.66 -17.72 26.88
CA ASP A 150 -5.38 -17.32 28.10
C ASP A 150 -4.93 -15.95 28.64
N ALA A 151 -4.30 -15.12 27.79
CA ALA A 151 -3.88 -13.78 28.18
C ALA A 151 -5.08 -12.91 28.61
N ASP A 152 -5.13 -12.55 29.88
CA ASP A 152 -6.06 -11.56 30.43
C ASP A 152 -5.91 -10.17 29.77
N ASP A 153 -6.91 -9.31 29.95
CA ASP A 153 -6.96 -7.98 29.33
C ASP A 153 -5.81 -7.08 29.77
N ALA A 154 -5.36 -7.19 31.04
CA ALA A 154 -4.25 -6.40 31.54
C ALA A 154 -2.93 -6.75 30.82
N LYS A 155 -2.68 -8.04 30.58
CA LYS A 155 -1.54 -8.50 29.77
C LYS A 155 -1.68 -8.05 28.33
N GLN A 156 -2.85 -8.19 27.72
CA GLN A 156 -3.08 -7.73 26.34
C GLN A 156 -2.79 -6.22 26.19
N VAL A 157 -3.26 -5.38 27.12
CA VAL A 157 -2.97 -3.94 27.14
C VAL A 157 -1.47 -3.65 27.34
N ARG A 158 -0.77 -4.43 28.15
CA ARG A 158 0.69 -4.29 28.29
C ARG A 158 1.40 -4.64 26.98
N ILE A 159 1.04 -5.74 26.34
CA ILE A 159 1.67 -6.20 25.10
C ILE A 159 1.40 -5.25 23.96
N ILE A 160 0.17 -4.76 23.79
CA ILE A 160 -0.14 -3.81 22.71
C ILE A 160 0.63 -2.51 22.87
N ARG A 161 0.80 -1.98 24.09
CA ARG A 161 1.63 -0.78 24.36
C ARG A 161 3.10 -1.00 24.03
N ILE A 162 3.64 -2.18 24.37
CA ILE A 162 5.02 -2.55 24.02
C ILE A 162 5.16 -2.65 22.50
N ALA A 163 4.22 -3.33 21.83
CA ALA A 163 4.23 -3.47 20.38
C ALA A 163 4.14 -2.11 19.68
N THR A 164 3.28 -1.20 20.13
CA THR A 164 3.21 0.19 19.62
C THR A 164 4.56 0.90 19.74
N ALA A 165 5.23 0.82 20.89
CA ALA A 165 6.53 1.46 21.08
C ALA A 165 7.61 0.84 20.16
N VAL A 166 7.65 -0.48 20.05
CA VAL A 166 8.61 -1.20 19.19
C VAL A 166 8.40 -0.85 17.73
N VAL A 167 7.15 -0.90 17.23
CA VAL A 167 6.83 -0.54 15.85
C VAL A 167 7.15 0.93 15.59
N GLY A 168 6.88 1.84 16.54
CA GLY A 168 7.24 3.25 16.44
C GLY A 168 8.75 3.49 16.32
N ILE A 169 9.56 2.77 17.10
CA ILE A 169 11.02 2.83 17.00
C ILE A 169 11.48 2.32 15.63
N ILE A 170 10.98 1.16 15.18
CA ILE A 170 11.31 0.59 13.87
C ILE A 170 10.92 1.55 12.74
N ALA A 171 9.73 2.13 12.78
CA ALA A 171 9.26 3.11 11.80
C ALA A 171 10.15 4.36 11.77
N THR A 172 10.58 4.84 12.93
CA THR A 172 11.51 5.98 13.04
C THR A 172 12.86 5.65 12.41
N LEU A 173 13.44 4.48 12.72
CA LEU A 173 14.70 4.04 12.13
C LEU A 173 14.58 3.85 10.61
N ALA A 174 13.49 3.26 10.13
CA ALA A 174 13.22 3.13 8.71
C ALA A 174 13.10 4.50 8.02
N SER A 175 12.43 5.47 8.67
CA SER A 175 12.34 6.85 8.18
C SER A 175 13.72 7.52 8.06
N LEU A 176 14.64 7.27 8.99
CA LEU A 176 16.00 7.81 8.92
C LEU A 176 16.78 7.23 7.72
N ILE A 177 16.58 5.95 7.40
CA ILE A 177 17.19 5.30 6.22
C ILE A 177 16.61 5.89 4.92
N MET A 178 15.33 6.29 4.94
CA MET A 178 14.64 6.86 3.78
C MET A 178 15.05 8.30 3.43
N ILE A 179 15.87 8.99 4.24
CA ILE A 179 16.31 10.37 3.96
C ILE A 179 16.96 10.51 2.57
N ASN A 180 17.65 9.47 2.10
CA ASN A 180 18.33 9.46 0.81
C ASN A 180 17.49 8.93 -0.36
N ALA A 181 16.22 8.57 -0.13
CA ALA A 181 15.33 8.16 -1.21
C ALA A 181 15.05 9.31 -2.20
N LYS A 182 14.76 8.97 -3.46
CA LYS A 182 14.41 9.94 -4.51
C LYS A 182 13.05 10.59 -4.24
N THR A 183 12.03 9.76 -4.07
CA THR A 183 10.70 10.15 -3.60
C THR A 183 10.17 9.08 -2.65
N ALA A 184 9.38 9.49 -1.66
CA ALA A 184 8.71 8.57 -0.74
C ALA A 184 7.69 7.68 -1.47
N LEU A 185 7.02 8.23 -2.49
CA LEU A 185 6.00 7.51 -3.26
C LEU A 185 6.60 6.34 -4.05
N ASP A 186 7.77 6.51 -4.68
CA ASP A 186 8.44 5.42 -5.41
C ASP A 186 8.84 4.27 -4.49
N VAL A 187 9.30 4.60 -3.27
CA VAL A 187 9.64 3.59 -2.26
C VAL A 187 8.38 2.86 -1.81
N TRP A 188 7.30 3.59 -1.55
CA TRP A 188 5.99 2.99 -1.22
C TRP A 188 5.52 2.01 -2.29
N TRP A 189 5.62 2.38 -3.57
CA TRP A 189 5.17 1.52 -4.68
C TRP A 189 5.99 0.23 -4.77
N LYS A 190 7.30 0.29 -4.53
CA LYS A 190 8.16 -0.89 -4.48
C LYS A 190 7.80 -1.81 -3.31
N ILE A 191 7.63 -1.26 -2.12
CA ILE A 191 7.24 -2.03 -0.92
C ILE A 191 5.86 -2.65 -1.12
N SER A 192 4.90 -1.87 -1.61
CA SER A 192 3.54 -2.34 -1.82
C SER A 192 3.46 -3.43 -2.88
N ALA A 193 4.25 -3.37 -3.95
CA ALA A 193 4.31 -4.44 -4.94
C ALA A 193 4.81 -5.78 -4.34
N ILE A 194 5.76 -5.72 -3.39
CA ILE A 194 6.33 -6.91 -2.72
C ILE A 194 5.33 -7.56 -1.78
N PHE A 195 4.65 -6.76 -0.94
CA PHE A 195 3.74 -7.31 0.07
C PHE A 195 2.31 -7.50 -0.47
N GLY A 196 1.89 -6.72 -1.46
CA GLY A 196 0.51 -6.61 -1.90
C GLY A 196 -0.01 -7.87 -2.60
N GLY A 197 0.80 -8.48 -3.47
CA GLY A 197 0.36 -9.62 -4.27
C GLY A 197 0.01 -10.85 -3.45
N GLY A 198 0.81 -11.13 -2.42
CA GLY A 198 0.66 -12.28 -1.54
C GLY A 198 -0.62 -12.23 -0.68
N MET A 199 -0.84 -11.09 -0.03
CA MET A 199 -1.92 -10.92 0.93
C MET A 199 -3.30 -10.95 0.27
N LEU A 200 -3.48 -10.24 -0.85
CA LEU A 200 -4.76 -10.24 -1.56
C LEU A 200 -5.07 -11.60 -2.19
N GLY A 201 -4.08 -12.28 -2.76
CA GLY A 201 -4.27 -13.60 -3.37
C GLY A 201 -4.80 -14.64 -2.38
N LEU A 202 -4.20 -14.71 -1.18
CA LEU A 202 -4.66 -15.60 -0.11
C LEU A 202 -6.08 -15.26 0.36
N PHE A 203 -6.37 -13.97 0.50
CA PHE A 203 -7.71 -13.52 0.90
C PHE A 203 -8.78 -13.89 -0.15
N LEU A 204 -8.49 -13.69 -1.43
CA LEU A 204 -9.40 -14.02 -2.53
C LEU A 204 -9.67 -15.52 -2.62
N ILE A 205 -8.67 -16.38 -2.49
CA ILE A 205 -8.92 -17.84 -2.49
C ILE A 205 -9.74 -18.28 -1.29
N ALA A 206 -9.58 -17.64 -0.12
CA ALA A 206 -10.37 -17.96 1.07
C ALA A 206 -11.87 -17.63 0.87
N ILE A 207 -12.18 -16.53 0.16
CA ILE A 207 -13.57 -16.15 -0.15
C ILE A 207 -14.13 -16.94 -1.33
N MET A 208 -13.39 -17.03 -2.44
CA MET A 208 -13.86 -17.61 -3.69
C MET A 208 -13.90 -19.14 -3.65
N LEU A 209 -13.01 -19.77 -2.89
CA LEU A 209 -12.83 -21.22 -2.83
C LEU A 209 -13.06 -21.73 -1.42
N ALA A 210 -14.28 -21.53 -0.89
CA ALA A 210 -14.65 -21.88 0.49
C ALA A 210 -14.41 -23.36 0.89
N LYS A 211 -14.27 -24.27 -0.09
CA LYS A 211 -13.99 -25.71 0.13
C LYS A 211 -12.51 -26.08 -0.03
N LEU A 212 -11.64 -25.11 -0.30
CA LEU A 212 -10.20 -25.34 -0.49
C LEU A 212 -9.57 -25.78 0.83
N GLN A 213 -8.85 -26.90 0.80
CA GLN A 213 -8.15 -27.38 1.98
C GLN A 213 -6.99 -26.45 2.35
N SER A 214 -6.72 -26.27 3.65
CA SER A 214 -5.69 -25.36 4.16
C SER A 214 -4.29 -25.63 3.58
N ILE A 215 -3.96 -26.89 3.31
CA ILE A 215 -2.67 -27.26 2.68
C ILE A 215 -2.55 -26.71 1.25
N HIS A 216 -3.64 -26.73 0.47
CA HIS A 216 -3.65 -26.19 -0.88
C HIS A 216 -3.55 -24.67 -0.89
N ALA A 217 -4.23 -24.00 0.05
CA ALA A 217 -4.08 -22.56 0.26
C ALA A 217 -2.64 -22.19 0.66
N LEU A 218 -2.00 -22.97 1.53
CA LEU A 218 -0.61 -22.80 1.91
C LEU A 218 0.34 -22.96 0.72
N ILE A 219 0.18 -24.02 -0.08
CA ILE A 219 0.99 -24.26 -1.28
C ILE A 219 0.84 -23.11 -2.28
N ALA A 220 -0.39 -22.68 -2.57
CA ALA A 220 -0.66 -21.55 -3.46
C ALA A 220 0.02 -20.28 -2.98
N THR A 221 -0.05 -19.99 -1.67
CA THR A 221 0.57 -18.82 -1.04
C THR A 221 2.10 -18.88 -1.13
N ILE A 222 2.71 -20.03 -0.82
CA ILE A 222 4.17 -20.20 -0.91
C ILE A 222 4.65 -19.98 -2.34
N ILE A 223 3.97 -20.56 -3.33
CA ILE A 223 4.30 -20.37 -4.75
C ILE A 223 4.19 -18.89 -5.14
N GLY A 224 3.12 -18.20 -4.71
CA GLY A 224 2.95 -16.78 -4.93
C GLY A 224 4.03 -15.91 -4.31
N VAL A 225 4.43 -16.20 -3.06
CA VAL A 225 5.51 -15.48 -2.37
C VAL A 225 6.85 -15.70 -3.08
N VAL A 226 7.15 -16.93 -3.50
CA VAL A 226 8.36 -17.25 -4.28
C VAL A 226 8.34 -16.50 -5.62
N PHE A 227 7.20 -16.47 -6.30
CA PHE A 227 7.03 -15.71 -7.55
C PHE A 227 7.28 -14.21 -7.35
N VAL A 228 6.69 -13.61 -6.32
CA VAL A 228 6.87 -12.17 -6.02
C VAL A 228 8.32 -11.87 -5.64
N ALA A 229 8.97 -12.73 -4.86
CA ALA A 229 10.38 -12.60 -4.51
C ALA A 229 11.27 -12.66 -5.75
N TRP A 230 11.07 -13.66 -6.63
CA TRP A 230 11.77 -13.74 -7.90
C TRP A 230 11.53 -12.49 -8.76
N ALA A 231 10.28 -12.10 -8.97
CA ALA A 231 9.94 -10.97 -9.84
C ALA A 231 10.55 -9.65 -9.33
N THR A 232 10.57 -9.45 -8.01
CA THR A 232 11.19 -8.28 -7.36
C THR A 232 12.70 -8.23 -7.58
N VAL A 233 13.39 -9.36 -7.38
CA VAL A 233 14.85 -9.43 -7.45
C VAL A 233 15.35 -9.54 -8.90
N SER A 234 14.53 -10.07 -9.80
CA SER A 234 14.90 -10.33 -11.20
C SER A 234 15.37 -9.09 -11.94
N LYS A 235 14.75 -7.93 -11.68
CA LYS A 235 15.15 -6.65 -12.29
C LYS A 235 16.51 -6.16 -11.83
N VAL A 236 16.99 -6.64 -10.69
CA VAL A 236 18.30 -6.27 -10.14
C VAL A 236 19.36 -7.28 -10.58
N TRP A 237 19.07 -8.58 -10.52
CA TRP A 237 20.05 -9.64 -10.76
C TRP A 237 20.11 -10.16 -12.20
N PHE A 238 19.01 -10.04 -12.95
CA PHE A 238 18.86 -10.59 -14.30
C PHE A 238 18.54 -9.50 -15.33
N SER A 239 18.87 -8.24 -15.05
CA SER A 239 18.61 -7.10 -15.94
C SER A 239 19.13 -7.37 -17.36
N GLY A 240 18.25 -7.35 -18.35
CA GLY A 240 18.54 -7.62 -19.76
C GLY A 240 18.70 -9.10 -20.14
N ALA A 241 18.51 -10.03 -19.20
CA ALA A 241 18.55 -11.46 -19.43
C ALA A 241 17.13 -12.05 -19.59
N ALA A 242 17.03 -13.27 -20.15
CA ALA A 242 15.75 -13.94 -20.38
C ALA A 242 14.94 -14.25 -19.10
N TRP A 243 15.57 -14.15 -17.92
CA TRP A 243 14.99 -14.44 -16.61
C TRP A 243 14.53 -13.17 -15.89
N GLU A 244 14.62 -12.01 -16.53
CA GLU A 244 14.04 -10.77 -16.02
C GLU A 244 12.51 -10.85 -16.05
N PHE A 245 11.86 -10.38 -14.98
CA PHE A 245 10.41 -10.19 -15.00
C PHE A 245 10.03 -9.14 -16.06
N PRO A 246 9.25 -9.52 -17.08
CA PRO A 246 9.12 -8.73 -18.31
C PRO A 246 8.24 -7.47 -18.14
N MET A 247 7.45 -7.36 -17.07
CA MET A 247 6.50 -6.26 -16.88
C MET A 247 7.04 -5.21 -15.89
N HIS A 248 6.37 -4.07 -15.84
CA HIS A 248 6.64 -3.00 -14.88
C HIS A 248 6.53 -3.51 -13.42
N ALA A 249 7.30 -2.93 -12.50
CA ALA A 249 7.36 -3.40 -11.10
C ALA A 249 6.00 -3.38 -10.37
N MET A 250 5.11 -2.46 -10.72
CA MET A 250 3.74 -2.42 -10.19
C MET A 250 2.91 -3.66 -10.55
N MET A 251 3.23 -4.34 -11.66
CA MET A 251 2.53 -5.57 -12.05
C MET A 251 2.95 -6.79 -11.22
N ILE A 252 4.01 -6.70 -10.41
CA ILE A 252 4.47 -7.81 -9.57
C ILE A 252 3.37 -8.22 -8.58
N GLY A 253 2.73 -7.25 -7.91
CA GLY A 253 1.63 -7.52 -6.99
C GLY A 253 0.42 -8.14 -7.70
N VAL A 254 0.06 -7.59 -8.87
CA VAL A 254 -1.04 -8.09 -9.71
C VAL A 254 -0.80 -9.55 -10.11
N CYS A 255 0.36 -9.83 -10.71
CA CYS A 255 0.73 -11.17 -11.15
C CYS A 255 0.85 -12.13 -9.96
N GLY A 256 1.40 -11.67 -8.83
CA GLY A 256 1.47 -12.47 -7.60
C GLY A 256 0.09 -12.89 -7.10
N THR A 257 -0.88 -11.98 -7.08
CA THR A 257 -2.28 -12.30 -6.74
C THR A 257 -2.87 -13.31 -7.72
N LEU A 258 -2.67 -13.12 -9.03
CA LEU A 258 -3.17 -14.04 -10.06
C LEU A 258 -2.54 -15.43 -9.95
N VAL A 259 -1.24 -15.52 -9.65
CA VAL A 259 -0.54 -16.79 -9.42
C VAL A 259 -1.16 -17.54 -8.25
N ILE A 260 -1.39 -16.88 -7.11
CA ILE A 260 -1.99 -17.52 -5.93
C ILE A 260 -3.40 -18.01 -6.25
N VAL A 261 -4.23 -17.16 -6.86
CA VAL A 261 -5.62 -17.51 -7.20
C VAL A 261 -5.66 -18.65 -8.22
N GLY A 262 -4.81 -18.61 -9.25
CA GLY A 262 -4.71 -19.64 -10.27
C GLY A 262 -4.30 -21.00 -9.70
N ILE A 263 -3.22 -21.03 -8.90
CA ILE A 263 -2.77 -22.27 -8.24
C ILE A 263 -3.83 -22.78 -7.27
N GLY A 264 -4.45 -21.90 -6.48
CA GLY A 264 -5.54 -22.26 -5.58
C GLY A 264 -6.71 -22.91 -6.32
N PHE A 265 -7.09 -22.38 -7.49
CA PHE A 265 -8.15 -22.93 -8.32
C PHE A 265 -7.79 -24.31 -8.87
N VAL A 266 -6.58 -24.49 -9.40
CA VAL A 266 -6.10 -25.78 -9.92
C VAL A 266 -6.10 -26.84 -8.82
N LEU A 267 -5.58 -26.51 -7.64
CA LEU A 267 -5.55 -27.43 -6.50
C LEU A 267 -6.95 -27.75 -5.97
N ASN A 268 -7.88 -26.78 -5.99
CA ASN A 268 -9.28 -27.02 -5.66
C ASN A 268 -9.92 -28.05 -6.60
N LEU A 269 -9.74 -27.89 -7.91
CA LEU A 269 -10.27 -28.82 -8.91
C LEU A 269 -9.69 -30.23 -8.73
N TYR A 270 -8.39 -30.33 -8.45
CA TYR A 270 -7.73 -31.60 -8.18
C TYR A 270 -8.30 -32.30 -6.93
N SER A 271 -8.45 -31.56 -5.83
CA SER A 271 -9.02 -32.06 -4.58
C SER A 271 -10.46 -32.55 -4.76
N GLN A 272 -11.31 -31.78 -5.47
CA GLN A 272 -12.69 -32.18 -5.75
C GLN A 272 -12.78 -33.43 -6.64
N LYS A 273 -11.84 -33.61 -7.57
CA LYS A 273 -11.78 -34.81 -8.40
C LYS A 273 -11.45 -36.05 -7.57
N ILE A 274 -10.49 -35.95 -6.65
CA ILE A 274 -10.14 -37.04 -5.72
C ILE A 274 -11.32 -37.41 -4.82
N GLN A 275 -12.04 -36.42 -4.29
CA GLN A 275 -13.20 -36.67 -3.41
C GLN A 275 -14.40 -37.34 -4.12
N ARG A 276 -14.42 -37.34 -5.46
CA ARG A 276 -15.46 -37.99 -6.27
C ARG A 276 -15.11 -39.40 -6.73
N LEU A 277 -13.85 -39.82 -6.56
CA LEU A 277 -13.34 -41.16 -6.88
C LEU A 277 -13.41 -42.05 -5.63
#